data_AF-A0A9R1LYK9-F1
#
_entry.id   AF-A0A9R1LYK9-F1
#
_cell.length_a   1.000
_cell.length_b   1.000
_cell.length_c   1.000
_cell.angle_alpha   90.00
_cell.angle_beta   90.00
_cell.angle_gamma   90.00
#
_symmetry.space_group_name_H-M   'P 1'
#
loop_
_entity.id
_entity.type
_entity.pdbx_description
1 polymer ?
#
loop_
_entity_poly.entity_id
_entity_poly.type
_entity_poly.pdbx_seq_one_letter_code
_entity_poly.pdbx_strand_id
1 'polypeptide(L)'
;MGMQAMMNVRCMNLVNPICDWLGEIYDPASREFVIPGRGRLPLNKESVFCTLGVPRGQIKVPYEVNNKIEEALFPRFFPGLESMPNTSVLADSLQAMTTHGKVFKMELLMYLISAVFAPTTSLRPSNKCFPILAKLKDAKNMNWCKLIANFLHDAFSSKMYQKGCRLHLMLMYVDCLDLSTVDFTGTGGPSPMHKFAVSAWTIDAVKAVLAADR
;
A
#
# COMPACT_ATOMS: atom_id res chain seq x y z
N MET A 1 12.27 5.18 7.81
CA MET A 1 11.52 5.63 6.62
C MET A 1 10.11 6.11 6.96
N GLY A 2 9.65 6.01 8.23
CA GLY A 2 8.30 6.43 8.62
C GLY A 2 7.20 5.45 8.18
N MET A 3 7.55 4.19 7.89
CA MET A 3 6.65 3.16 7.35
C MET A 3 6.52 1.98 8.32
N GLN A 4 6.48 2.25 9.62
CA GLN A 4 6.49 1.18 10.64
C GLN A 4 5.25 0.28 10.55
N ALA A 5 4.08 0.85 10.26
CA ALA A 5 2.84 0.10 10.08
C ALA A 5 2.95 -0.95 8.94
N MET A 6 3.67 -0.60 7.87
CA MET A 6 3.90 -1.50 6.72
C MET A 6 4.82 -2.68 7.06
N MET A 7 5.56 -2.63 8.17
CA MET A 7 6.41 -3.74 8.61
C MET A 7 5.64 -4.82 9.36
N ASN A 8 4.39 -4.55 9.74
CA ASN A 8 3.56 -5.44 10.54
C ASN A 8 2.18 -5.62 9.87
N VAL A 9 2.14 -5.77 8.55
CA VAL A 9 0.90 -6.08 7.83
C VAL A 9 0.43 -7.49 8.23
N ARG A 10 -0.78 -7.60 8.76
CA ARG A 10 -1.35 -8.87 9.22
C ARG A 10 -2.42 -9.43 8.29
N CYS A 11 -2.96 -8.60 7.41
CA CYS A 11 -3.95 -9.02 6.43
C CYS A 11 -3.23 -9.58 5.19
N MET A 12 -3.09 -10.90 5.12
CA MET A 12 -2.35 -11.58 4.04
C MET A 12 -3.24 -11.98 2.86
N ASN A 13 -4.56 -11.84 2.97
CA ASN A 13 -5.52 -12.30 1.97
C ASN A 13 -6.55 -11.22 1.65
N LEU A 14 -7.10 -11.27 0.44
CA LEU A 14 -8.18 -10.37 -0.01
C LEU A 14 -9.53 -11.08 0.06
N VAL A 15 -10.57 -10.33 0.39
CA VAL A 15 -11.96 -10.73 0.15
C VAL A 15 -12.36 -10.18 -1.21
N ASN A 16 -12.17 -10.95 -2.28
CA ASN A 16 -12.34 -10.42 -3.65
C ASN A 16 -13.73 -9.83 -3.94
N PRO A 17 -14.86 -10.44 -3.51
CA PRO A 17 -16.18 -9.88 -3.78
C PRO A 17 -16.38 -8.45 -3.26
N ILE A 18 -15.88 -8.13 -2.06
CA ILE A 18 -15.98 -6.75 -1.54
C ILE A 18 -15.10 -5.80 -2.34
N CYS A 19 -13.92 -6.25 -2.78
CA CYS A 19 -13.01 -5.44 -3.59
C CYS A 19 -13.61 -5.13 -4.97
N ASP A 20 -14.25 -6.12 -5.60
CA ASP A 20 -14.90 -5.96 -6.90
C ASP A 20 -16.08 -4.99 -6.78
N TRP A 21 -16.95 -5.18 -5.79
CA TRP A 21 -18.08 -4.27 -5.53
C TRP A 21 -17.62 -2.83 -5.25
N LEU A 22 -16.64 -2.64 -4.36
CA LEU A 22 -16.08 -1.32 -4.06
C LEU A 22 -15.47 -0.68 -5.32
N GLY A 23 -14.81 -1.46 -6.18
CA GLY A 23 -14.28 -0.97 -7.45
C GLY A 23 -15.38 -0.50 -8.41
N GLU A 24 -16.57 -1.09 -8.35
CA GLU A 24 -17.71 -0.70 -9.18
C GLU A 24 -18.38 0.62 -8.74
N ILE A 25 -18.38 0.90 -7.45
CA ILE A 25 -19.02 2.12 -6.90
C ILE A 25 -18.07 3.32 -6.80
N TYR A 26 -16.87 3.23 -7.38
CA TYR A 26 -15.94 4.36 -7.43
C TYR A 26 -16.42 5.42 -8.43
N ASP A 27 -16.56 6.66 -7.96
CA ASP A 27 -16.86 7.83 -8.78
C ASP A 27 -15.57 8.64 -9.03
N PRO A 28 -15.01 8.60 -10.26
CA PRO A 28 -13.79 9.33 -10.60
C PRO A 28 -13.92 10.85 -10.47
N ALA A 29 -15.11 11.42 -10.68
CA ALA A 29 -15.31 12.87 -10.69
C ALA A 29 -15.16 13.47 -9.29
N SER A 30 -15.73 12.79 -8.29
CA SER A 30 -15.60 13.19 -6.88
C SER A 30 -14.37 12.61 -6.18
N ARG A 31 -13.76 11.56 -6.74
CA ARG A 31 -12.72 10.73 -6.09
C ARG A 31 -13.23 10.05 -4.82
N GLU A 32 -14.45 9.53 -4.87
CA GLU A 32 -15.11 8.90 -3.72
C GLU A 32 -15.72 7.55 -4.11
N PHE A 33 -15.86 6.66 -3.15
CA PHE A 33 -16.69 5.46 -3.29
C PHE A 33 -18.09 5.79 -2.80
N VAL A 34 -19.09 5.70 -3.69
CA VAL A 34 -20.48 6.05 -3.39
C VAL A 34 -21.19 4.80 -2.88
N ILE A 35 -21.28 4.66 -1.57
CA ILE A 35 -21.83 3.46 -0.93
C ILE A 35 -23.35 3.64 -0.81
N PRO A 36 -24.16 2.84 -1.55
CA PRO A 36 -25.62 2.99 -1.53
C PRO A 36 -26.18 2.89 -0.11
N GLY A 37 -26.99 3.87 0.28
CA GLY A 37 -27.62 3.92 1.61
C GLY A 37 -26.68 4.24 2.79
N ARG A 38 -25.37 4.42 2.56
CA ARG A 38 -24.38 4.62 3.64
C ARG A 38 -23.50 5.86 3.48
N GLY A 39 -23.55 6.52 2.32
CA GLY A 39 -22.84 7.77 2.07
C GLY A 39 -21.63 7.60 1.17
N ARG A 40 -20.54 8.30 1.47
CA ARG A 40 -19.37 8.39 0.59
C ARG A 40 -18.09 8.18 1.38
N LEU A 41 -17.15 7.44 0.78
CA LEU A 41 -15.83 7.20 1.33
C LEU A 41 -14.79 7.89 0.43
N PRO A 42 -14.11 8.96 0.89
CA PRO A 42 -13.22 9.72 0.03
C PRO A 42 -11.86 9.04 -0.16
N LEU A 43 -11.35 9.06 -1.40
CA LEU A 43 -9.98 8.66 -1.72
C LEU A 43 -9.08 9.90 -1.73
N ASN A 44 -8.45 10.17 -0.59
CA ASN A 44 -7.59 11.34 -0.42
C ASN A 44 -6.38 11.00 0.46
N LYS A 45 -5.55 12.01 0.74
CA LYS A 45 -4.34 11.81 1.56
C LYS A 45 -4.66 11.33 2.98
N GLU A 46 -5.79 11.75 3.53
CA GLU A 46 -6.18 11.40 4.89
C GLU A 46 -6.63 9.95 4.96
N SER A 47 -7.50 9.50 4.06
CA SER A 47 -7.89 8.08 4.02
C SER A 47 -6.69 7.17 3.79
N VAL A 48 -5.71 7.58 2.97
CA VAL A 48 -4.46 6.82 2.82
C VAL A 48 -3.63 6.79 4.10
N PHE A 49 -3.50 7.92 4.79
CA PHE A 49 -2.76 8.01 6.06
C PHE A 49 -3.39 7.10 7.11
N CYS A 50 -4.70 7.22 7.29
CA CYS A 50 -5.51 6.38 8.16
C CYS A 50 -5.32 4.89 7.86
N THR A 51 -5.45 4.49 6.60
CA THR A 51 -5.41 3.08 6.19
C THR A 51 -4.00 2.48 6.30
N LEU A 52 -2.96 3.17 5.82
CA LEU A 52 -1.62 2.58 5.67
C LEU A 52 -0.59 3.06 6.70
N GLY A 53 -0.84 4.16 7.41
CA GLY A 53 0.11 4.75 8.35
C GLY A 53 1.42 5.23 7.70
N VAL A 54 1.39 5.58 6.41
CA VAL A 54 2.55 6.06 5.65
C VAL A 54 2.73 7.57 5.78
N PRO A 55 3.95 8.13 5.59
CA PRO A 55 4.17 9.54 5.88
C PRO A 55 3.36 10.49 4.97
N ARG A 56 2.85 11.57 5.58
CA ARG A 56 2.12 12.67 4.93
C ARG A 56 2.98 13.95 4.92
N GLY A 57 4.23 13.82 4.51
CA GLY A 57 5.21 14.91 4.55
C GLY A 57 4.98 16.01 3.50
N GLN A 58 5.87 17.00 3.48
CA GLN A 58 5.78 18.16 2.58
C GLN A 58 6.57 17.97 1.28
N ILE A 59 7.53 17.06 1.25
CA ILE A 59 8.38 16.82 0.06
C ILE A 59 7.59 15.98 -0.95
N LYS A 60 7.57 16.39 -2.22
CA LYS A 60 7.01 15.55 -3.30
C LYS A 60 7.83 14.27 -3.44
N VAL A 61 7.18 13.11 -3.50
CA VAL A 61 7.87 11.85 -3.81
C VAL A 61 8.37 11.91 -5.26
N PRO A 62 9.68 11.76 -5.52
CA PRO A 62 10.24 11.84 -6.88
C PRO A 62 10.04 10.52 -7.64
N TYR A 63 8.79 10.16 -7.92
CA TYR A 63 8.43 8.95 -8.64
C TYR A 63 8.38 9.20 -10.16
N GLU A 64 9.55 9.23 -10.79
CA GLU A 64 9.72 9.58 -12.21
C GLU A 64 10.97 8.91 -12.79
N VAL A 65 11.01 8.77 -14.13
CA VAL A 65 12.14 8.12 -14.81
C VAL A 65 13.36 9.04 -14.71
N ASN A 66 14.50 8.48 -14.29
CA ASN A 66 15.77 9.19 -14.29
C ASN A 66 16.92 8.22 -14.59
N ASN A 67 17.26 8.10 -15.87
CA ASN A 67 18.25 7.14 -16.35
C ASN A 67 19.62 7.34 -15.70
N LYS A 68 20.03 8.59 -15.40
CA LYS A 68 21.31 8.88 -14.74
C LYS A 68 21.38 8.32 -13.32
N ILE A 69 20.29 8.45 -12.55
CA ILE A 69 20.22 7.88 -11.20
C ILE A 69 20.13 6.36 -11.26
N GLU A 70 19.34 5.83 -12.20
CA GLU A 70 19.23 4.40 -12.45
C GLU A 70 20.59 3.78 -12.78
N GLU A 71 21.31 4.28 -13.78
CA GLU A 71 22.65 3.81 -14.16
C GLU A 71 23.64 3.84 -12.98
N ALA A 72 23.57 4.87 -12.13
CA ALA A 72 24.47 5.00 -10.99
C ALA A 72 24.12 4.07 -9.81
N LEU A 73 22.84 3.76 -9.61
CA LEU A 73 22.37 2.95 -8.48
C LEU A 73 22.19 1.48 -8.83
N PHE A 74 21.72 1.16 -10.03
CA PHE A 74 21.37 -0.19 -10.44
C PHE A 74 22.49 -1.21 -10.13
N PRO A 75 23.76 -1.01 -10.56
CA PRO A 75 24.81 -2.01 -10.34
C PRO A 75 25.16 -2.20 -8.86
N ARG A 76 24.86 -1.20 -8.01
CA ARG A 76 25.10 -1.26 -6.56
C ARG A 76 24.02 -2.08 -5.83
N PHE A 77 22.84 -2.15 -6.42
CA PHE A 77 21.69 -2.87 -5.87
C PHE A 77 21.56 -4.28 -6.41
N PHE A 78 21.86 -4.43 -7.69
CA PHE A 78 21.68 -5.67 -8.42
C PHE A 78 22.99 -6.05 -9.12
N PRO A 79 24.05 -6.32 -8.34
CA PRO A 79 25.35 -6.62 -8.91
C PRO A 79 25.28 -7.86 -9.80
N GLY A 80 25.77 -7.73 -11.03
CA GLY A 80 25.76 -8.81 -12.02
C GLY A 80 24.43 -9.02 -12.76
N LEU A 81 23.39 -8.23 -12.49
CA LEU A 81 22.17 -8.24 -13.30
C LEU A 81 22.28 -7.24 -14.45
N GLU A 82 21.64 -7.55 -15.59
CA GLU A 82 21.56 -6.67 -16.75
C GLU A 82 20.23 -5.91 -16.83
N SER A 83 19.21 -6.36 -16.08
CA SER A 83 17.89 -5.72 -16.04
C SER A 83 17.19 -5.90 -14.70
N MET A 84 16.09 -5.17 -14.47
CA MET A 84 15.34 -5.28 -13.21
C MET A 84 14.90 -6.70 -12.92
N PRO A 85 15.20 -7.23 -11.72
CA PRO A 85 14.68 -8.52 -11.33
C PRO A 85 13.17 -8.43 -11.09
N ASN A 86 12.52 -9.59 -11.03
CA ASN A 86 11.12 -9.65 -10.63
C ASN A 86 10.96 -9.23 -9.16
N THR A 87 9.78 -8.72 -8.83
CA THR A 87 9.42 -8.33 -7.47
C THR A 87 9.49 -9.51 -6.48
N SER A 88 9.32 -10.75 -6.97
CA SER A 88 9.52 -11.96 -6.16
C SER A 88 10.97 -12.13 -5.70
N VAL A 89 11.94 -11.83 -6.57
CA VAL A 89 13.37 -11.91 -6.21
C VAL A 89 13.73 -10.88 -5.14
N LEU A 90 13.10 -9.69 -5.17
CA LEU A 90 13.22 -8.73 -4.07
C LEU A 90 12.64 -9.27 -2.76
N ALA A 91 11.50 -9.96 -2.82
CA ALA A 91 10.89 -10.57 -1.63
C ALA A 91 11.80 -11.65 -1.02
N ASP A 92 12.33 -12.54 -1.86
CA ASP A 92 13.25 -13.61 -1.45
C ASP A 92 14.54 -13.02 -0.84
N SER A 93 15.10 -11.98 -1.48
CA SER A 93 16.26 -11.23 -0.97
C SER A 93 15.98 -10.64 0.42
N LEU A 94 14.86 -9.91 0.55
CA LEU A 94 14.44 -9.30 1.82
C LEU A 94 14.24 -10.33 2.93
N GLN A 95 13.71 -11.52 2.60
CA GLN A 95 13.54 -12.61 3.55
C GLN A 95 14.87 -13.22 4.00
N ALA A 96 15.85 -13.29 3.11
CA ALA A 96 17.19 -13.82 3.42
C ALA A 96 18.09 -12.82 4.17
N MET A 97 17.77 -11.53 4.14
CA MET A 97 18.58 -10.50 4.80
C MET A 97 18.53 -10.59 6.33
N THR A 98 19.71 -10.62 6.93
CA THR A 98 19.90 -10.56 8.39
C THR A 98 20.25 -9.16 8.90
N THR A 99 20.43 -8.17 8.00
CA THR A 99 20.83 -6.81 8.36
C THR A 99 19.76 -5.78 7.97
N HIS A 100 19.63 -4.72 8.77
CA HIS A 100 18.63 -3.65 8.55
C HIS A 100 19.27 -2.34 8.07
N GLY A 101 20.36 -2.48 7.30
CA GLY A 101 21.18 -1.38 6.80
C GLY A 101 20.54 -0.57 5.67
N LYS A 102 21.38 0.17 4.93
CA LYS A 102 20.92 1.03 3.82
C LYS A 102 20.31 0.22 2.67
N VAL A 103 20.94 -0.90 2.29
CA VAL A 103 20.49 -1.77 1.19
C VAL A 103 19.12 -2.36 1.53
N PHE A 104 18.95 -2.97 2.71
CA PHE A 104 17.66 -3.47 3.21
C PHE A 104 16.56 -2.42 3.11
N LYS A 105 16.80 -1.20 3.60
CA LYS A 105 15.79 -0.12 3.56
C LYS A 105 15.38 0.24 2.13
N MET A 106 16.33 0.22 1.20
CA MET A 106 16.05 0.58 -0.17
C MET A 106 15.34 -0.55 -0.94
N GLU A 107 15.72 -1.82 -0.74
CA GLU A 107 15.00 -2.97 -1.29
C GLU A 107 13.59 -3.07 -0.73
N LEU A 108 13.43 -2.90 0.58
CA LEU A 108 12.12 -2.87 1.24
C LEU A 108 11.25 -1.77 0.65
N LEU A 109 11.81 -0.58 0.44
CA LEU A 109 11.07 0.54 -0.13
C LEU A 109 10.67 0.26 -1.59
N MET A 110 11.58 -0.30 -2.39
CA MET A 110 11.29 -0.71 -3.77
C MET A 110 10.19 -1.76 -3.83
N TYR A 111 10.22 -2.76 -2.94
CA TYR A 111 9.21 -3.79 -2.81
C TYR A 111 7.85 -3.20 -2.42
N LEU A 112 7.78 -2.36 -1.38
CA LEU A 112 6.55 -1.71 -0.96
C LEU A 112 5.94 -0.83 -2.05
N ILE A 113 6.77 -0.09 -2.80
CA ILE A 113 6.30 0.69 -3.96
C ILE A 113 5.65 -0.23 -5.00
N SER A 114 6.32 -1.35 -5.32
CA SER A 114 5.91 -2.25 -6.40
C SER A 114 4.70 -3.12 -6.04
N ALA A 115 4.56 -3.49 -4.76
CA ALA A 115 3.52 -4.41 -4.30
C ALA A 115 2.29 -3.68 -3.73
N VAL A 116 2.47 -2.50 -3.11
CA VAL A 116 1.42 -1.85 -2.31
C VAL A 116 1.14 -0.40 -2.74
N PHE A 117 2.16 0.44 -2.92
CA PHE A 117 1.93 1.89 -3.06
C PHE A 117 1.58 2.34 -4.48
N ALA A 118 2.25 1.77 -5.48
CA ALA A 118 2.04 2.04 -6.89
C ALA A 118 2.11 0.75 -7.73
N PRO A 119 1.33 -0.30 -7.38
CA PRO A 119 1.45 -1.59 -8.02
C PRO A 119 0.97 -1.56 -9.47
N THR A 120 1.83 -2.01 -10.37
CA THR A 120 1.54 -2.08 -11.82
C THR A 120 1.30 -3.53 -12.26
N THR A 121 0.88 -3.74 -13.50
CA THR A 121 0.78 -5.07 -14.10
C THR A 121 2.14 -5.72 -14.35
N SER A 122 3.24 -4.95 -14.31
CA SER A 122 4.59 -5.47 -14.46
C SER A 122 4.97 -6.35 -13.26
N LEU A 123 5.61 -7.48 -13.54
CA LEU A 123 6.23 -8.32 -12.51
C LEU A 123 7.50 -7.69 -11.92
N ARG A 124 8.08 -6.71 -12.62
CA ARG A 124 9.30 -5.99 -12.23
C ARG A 124 8.97 -4.65 -11.58
N PRO A 125 9.75 -4.21 -10.58
CA PRO A 125 9.68 -2.86 -10.04
C PRO A 125 9.82 -1.80 -11.13
N SER A 126 9.07 -0.71 -11.00
CA SER A 126 9.21 0.43 -11.90
C SER A 126 10.54 1.14 -11.64
N ASN A 127 11.31 1.43 -12.69
CA ASN A 127 12.52 2.24 -12.60
C ASN A 127 12.27 3.67 -12.09
N LYS A 128 11.01 4.13 -12.09
CA LYS A 128 10.59 5.39 -11.44
C LYS A 128 10.88 5.44 -9.94
N CYS A 129 11.19 4.31 -9.29
CA CYS A 129 11.56 4.28 -7.88
C CYS A 129 13.01 4.74 -7.60
N PHE A 130 13.93 4.69 -8.57
CA PHE A 130 15.34 4.99 -8.33
C PHE A 130 15.61 6.38 -7.74
N PRO A 131 14.95 7.48 -8.17
CA PRO A 131 15.15 8.79 -7.55
C PRO A 131 14.70 8.84 -6.07
N ILE A 132 13.71 8.04 -5.69
CA ILE A 132 13.27 7.90 -4.30
C ILE A 132 14.40 7.24 -3.50
N LEU A 133 14.99 6.16 -4.04
CA LEU A 133 16.08 5.44 -3.40
C LEU A 133 17.32 6.34 -3.22
N ALA A 134 17.63 7.18 -4.20
CA ALA A 134 18.71 8.17 -4.10
C ALA A 134 18.49 9.16 -2.93
N LYS A 135 17.24 9.48 -2.61
CA LYS A 135 16.83 10.41 -1.54
C LYS A 135 16.26 9.70 -0.31
N LEU A 136 16.74 8.50 0.01
CA LEU A 136 16.24 7.67 1.12
C LEU A 136 16.17 8.41 2.47
N LYS A 137 17.11 9.32 2.75
CA LYS A 137 17.15 10.10 4.00
C LYS A 137 15.89 10.96 4.17
N ASP A 138 15.32 11.42 3.06
CA ASP A 138 14.13 12.28 3.04
C ASP A 138 12.83 11.48 3.01
N ALA A 139 12.87 10.14 2.89
CA ALA A 139 11.68 9.30 2.73
C ALA A 139 10.62 9.56 3.81
N LYS A 140 11.02 9.81 5.07
CA LYS A 140 10.08 10.13 6.16
C LYS A 140 9.36 11.47 5.99
N ASN A 141 9.94 12.40 5.22
CA ASN A 141 9.44 13.75 4.97
C ASN A 141 8.72 13.85 3.61
N MET A 142 8.68 12.77 2.83
CA MET A 142 7.96 12.73 1.55
C MET A 142 6.47 12.50 1.76
N ASN A 143 5.67 13.00 0.81
CA ASN A 143 4.21 12.88 0.81
C ASN A 143 3.76 11.59 0.12
N TRP A 144 3.94 10.45 0.80
CA TRP A 144 3.53 9.14 0.31
C TRP A 144 2.02 9.05 0.13
N CYS A 145 1.27 9.63 1.06
CA CYS A 145 -0.19 9.67 0.99
C CYS A 145 -0.68 10.30 -0.32
N LYS A 146 -0.06 11.40 -0.77
CA LYS A 146 -0.41 12.05 -2.04
C LYS A 146 -0.05 11.19 -3.25
N LEU A 147 1.13 10.55 -3.24
CA LEU A 147 1.53 9.65 -4.32
C LEU A 147 0.54 8.50 -4.48
N ILE A 148 0.23 7.82 -3.37
CA ILE A 148 -0.63 6.64 -3.33
C ILE A 148 -2.08 7.02 -3.69
N ALA A 149 -2.63 8.08 -3.11
CA ALA A 149 -4.01 8.51 -3.41
C ALA A 149 -4.19 8.84 -4.91
N ASN A 150 -3.21 9.52 -5.52
CA ASN A 150 -3.24 9.80 -6.95
C ASN A 150 -3.11 8.52 -7.78
N PHE A 151 -2.19 7.62 -7.42
CA PHE A 151 -2.02 6.35 -8.13
C PHE A 151 -3.30 5.49 -8.07
N LEU A 152 -3.90 5.37 -6.88
CA LEU A 152 -5.13 4.64 -6.67
C LEU A 152 -6.29 5.26 -7.47
N HIS A 153 -6.39 6.58 -7.50
CA HIS A 153 -7.39 7.27 -8.31
C HIS A 153 -7.25 6.88 -9.79
N ASP A 154 -6.04 6.92 -10.34
CA ASP A 154 -5.80 6.54 -11.74
C ASP A 154 -6.15 5.05 -11.99
N ALA A 155 -5.78 4.17 -11.06
CA ALA A 155 -6.04 2.74 -11.15
C ALA A 155 -7.54 2.40 -11.08
N PHE A 156 -8.29 3.03 -10.17
CA PHE A 156 -9.74 2.81 -10.06
C PHE A 156 -10.52 3.49 -11.20
N SER A 157 -10.10 4.68 -11.64
CA SER A 157 -10.73 5.37 -12.77
C SER A 157 -10.58 4.58 -14.07
N SER A 158 -9.43 3.95 -14.27
CA SER A 158 -9.16 3.10 -15.44
C SER A 158 -9.64 1.64 -15.28
N LYS A 159 -10.19 1.26 -14.12
CA LYS A 159 -10.56 -0.11 -13.76
C LYS A 159 -9.39 -1.12 -13.86
N MET A 160 -8.15 -0.63 -13.82
CA MET A 160 -6.92 -1.43 -13.92
C MET A 160 -6.19 -1.49 -12.57
N TYR A 161 -6.84 -2.03 -11.56
CA TYR A 161 -6.32 -2.03 -10.18
C TYR A 161 -5.80 -3.42 -9.74
N GLN A 162 -4.56 -3.43 -9.23
CA GLN A 162 -3.84 -4.65 -8.84
C GLN A 162 -4.17 -5.08 -7.39
N LYS A 163 -3.61 -6.22 -6.96
CA LYS A 163 -3.80 -6.76 -5.59
C LYS A 163 -3.49 -5.74 -4.49
N GLY A 164 -2.43 -4.93 -4.64
CA GLY A 164 -2.11 -3.87 -3.68
C GLY A 164 -3.19 -2.79 -3.60
N CYS A 165 -3.80 -2.40 -4.73
CA CYS A 165 -4.93 -1.48 -4.75
C CYS A 165 -6.16 -2.09 -4.05
N ARG A 166 -6.43 -3.39 -4.29
CA ARG A 166 -7.53 -4.12 -3.64
C ARG A 166 -7.34 -4.22 -2.12
N LEU A 167 -6.10 -4.44 -1.66
CA LEU A 167 -5.78 -4.43 -0.24
C LEU A 167 -6.13 -3.07 0.38
N HIS A 168 -5.71 -1.98 -0.27
CA HIS A 168 -6.05 -0.63 0.19
C HIS A 168 -7.56 -0.41 0.28
N LEU A 169 -8.28 -0.80 -0.77
CA LEU A 169 -9.72 -0.64 -0.88
C LEU A 169 -10.48 -1.37 0.23
N MET A 170 -10.14 -2.64 0.45
CA MET A 170 -10.75 -3.48 1.48
C MET A 170 -10.50 -2.93 2.87
N LEU A 171 -9.26 -2.53 3.18
CA LEU A 171 -8.90 -2.00 4.50
C LEU A 171 -9.58 -0.66 4.77
N MET A 172 -9.57 0.23 3.79
CA MET A 172 -10.23 1.54 3.91
C MET A 172 -11.75 1.40 4.15
N TYR A 173 -12.39 0.38 3.57
CA TYR A 173 -13.80 0.09 3.84
C TYR A 173 -14.04 -0.46 5.25
N VAL A 174 -13.30 -1.50 5.68
CA VAL A 174 -13.51 -2.04 7.04
C VAL A 174 -13.15 -1.04 8.14
N ASP A 175 -12.18 -0.15 7.89
CA ASP A 175 -11.82 0.95 8.79
C ASP A 175 -12.97 1.97 8.96
N CYS A 176 -13.82 2.14 7.96
CA CYS A 176 -14.92 3.10 8.01
C CYS A 176 -16.22 2.56 8.63
N LEU A 177 -16.31 1.25 8.85
CA LEU A 177 -17.50 0.62 9.42
C LEU A 177 -17.62 0.87 10.93
N ASP A 178 -18.86 0.78 11.43
CA ASP A 178 -19.08 0.74 12.87
C ASP A 178 -18.69 -0.64 13.39
N LEU A 179 -17.77 -0.66 14.35
CA LEU A 179 -17.22 -1.87 14.94
C LEU A 179 -17.88 -2.19 16.30
N SER A 180 -18.78 -1.32 16.78
CA SER A 180 -19.37 -1.42 18.12
C SER A 180 -20.16 -2.72 18.35
N THR A 181 -20.67 -3.32 17.27
CA THR A 181 -21.48 -4.54 17.28
C THR A 181 -20.70 -5.80 16.91
N VAL A 182 -19.40 -5.68 16.60
CA VAL A 182 -18.58 -6.81 16.12
C VAL A 182 -17.95 -7.54 17.30
N ASP A 183 -18.24 -8.84 17.41
CA ASP A 183 -17.58 -9.72 18.38
C ASP A 183 -16.25 -10.24 17.83
N PHE A 184 -15.14 -9.80 18.45
CA PHE A 184 -13.79 -10.21 18.07
C PHE A 184 -13.25 -11.42 18.86
N THR A 185 -14.01 -11.95 19.84
CA THR A 185 -13.53 -13.04 20.72
C THR A 185 -13.10 -14.30 19.96
N GLY A 186 -13.71 -14.57 18.80
CA GLY A 186 -13.37 -15.70 17.91
C GLY A 186 -12.24 -15.46 16.90
N THR A 187 -11.70 -14.24 16.78
CA THR A 187 -10.75 -13.87 15.70
C THR A 187 -9.27 -14.13 16.03
N GLY A 188 -8.99 -14.76 17.18
CA GLY A 188 -7.62 -15.18 17.55
C GLY A 188 -6.64 -14.03 17.83
N GLY A 189 -7.14 -12.80 18.03
CA GLY A 189 -6.33 -11.63 18.32
C GLY A 189 -7.13 -10.56 19.08
N PRO A 190 -6.45 -9.59 19.72
CA PRO A 190 -7.14 -8.49 20.37
C PRO A 190 -7.91 -7.65 19.34
N SER A 191 -9.04 -7.07 19.75
CA SER A 191 -9.76 -6.09 18.95
C SER A 191 -8.80 -5.01 18.43
N PRO A 192 -8.93 -4.55 17.17
CA PRO A 192 -8.10 -3.47 16.63
C PRO A 192 -8.13 -2.25 17.55
N MET A 193 -7.05 -2.03 18.32
CA MET A 193 -7.00 -0.96 19.33
C MET A 193 -7.07 0.46 18.72
N HIS A 194 -6.79 0.59 17.42
CA HIS A 194 -6.90 1.85 16.67
C HIS A 194 -7.43 1.60 15.25
N LYS A 195 -8.39 2.43 14.80
CA LYS A 195 -8.98 2.44 13.44
C LYS A 195 -8.01 2.83 12.31
N PHE A 196 -6.70 2.85 12.57
CA PHE A 196 -5.75 3.51 11.69
C PHE A 196 -4.41 2.78 11.64
N ALA A 197 -4.38 1.65 10.95
CA ALA A 197 -3.18 1.12 10.29
C ALA A 197 -3.47 -0.27 9.74
N VAL A 198 -2.93 -0.55 8.55
CA VAL A 198 -2.80 -1.88 7.93
C VAL A 198 -2.33 -2.99 8.88
N SER A 199 -1.61 -2.64 9.94
CA SER A 199 -1.14 -3.57 10.96
C SER A 199 -2.18 -4.04 11.98
N ALA A 200 -3.33 -3.37 12.04
CA ALA A 200 -4.40 -3.71 12.97
C ALA A 200 -5.30 -4.84 12.45
N TRP A 201 -5.32 -5.07 11.15
CA TRP A 201 -6.28 -5.96 10.49
C TRP A 201 -5.68 -7.33 10.19
N THR A 202 -6.21 -8.38 10.82
CA THR A 202 -6.04 -9.76 10.35
C THR A 202 -7.12 -10.10 9.32
N ILE A 203 -6.94 -11.17 8.55
CA ILE A 203 -8.00 -11.62 7.63
C ILE A 203 -9.27 -12.05 8.38
N ASP A 204 -9.13 -12.64 9.57
CA ASP A 204 -10.28 -13.10 10.36
C ASP A 204 -11.06 -11.92 10.94
N ALA A 205 -10.37 -10.87 11.40
CA ALA A 205 -11.01 -9.62 11.81
C ALA A 205 -11.75 -8.96 10.64
N VAL A 206 -11.12 -8.88 9.46
CA VAL A 206 -11.77 -8.36 8.24
C VAL A 206 -13.06 -9.13 7.93
N LYS A 207 -13.00 -10.47 7.95
CA LYS A 207 -14.18 -11.31 7.69
C LYS A 207 -15.28 -11.13 8.74
N ALA A 208 -14.92 -11.01 10.02
CA ALA A 208 -15.89 -10.78 11.09
C ALA A 208 -16.63 -9.44 10.91
N VAL A 209 -15.90 -8.37 10.60
CA VAL A 209 -16.48 -7.05 10.31
C VAL A 209 -17.40 -7.11 9.10
N LEU A 210 -16.95 -7.70 7.98
CA LEU A 210 -17.77 -7.83 6.78
C LEU A 210 -19.01 -8.72 6.98
N ALA A 211 -18.97 -9.67 7.91
CA ALA A 211 -20.13 -10.50 8.23
C ALA A 211 -21.17 -9.74 9.07
N ALA A 212 -20.72 -8.87 9.96
CA ALA A 212 -21.59 -7.99 10.76
C ALA A 212 -22.18 -6.83 9.95
N ASP A 213 -21.54 -6.48 8.83
CA ASP A 213 -21.91 -5.39 7.93
C ASP A 213 -23.14 -5.67 7.04
N ARG A 214 -23.77 -6.85 7.17
CA ARG A 214 -24.87 -7.30 6.32
C ARG A 214 -26.18 -6.56 6.55
#